data_AF-A0A060BU81-F1
#
_entry.id   AF-A0A060BU81-F1
#
_cell.length_a   1.000
_cell.length_b   1.000
_cell.length_c   1.000
_cell.angle_alpha   90.00
_cell.angle_beta   90.00
_cell.angle_gamma   90.00
#
_symmetry.space_group_name_H-M   'P 1'
#
loop_
_entity.id
_entity.type
_entity.pdbx_description
1 polymer ?
#
loop_
_entity_poly.entity_id
_entity_poly.type
_entity_poly.pdbx_seq_one_letter_code
_entity_poly.pdbx_strand_id
1 'polypeptide(L)'
;MAELNDSIELALAAYNGGEGRAARIYRQSGGRGFWDESVYRQFPAETKDYVPMVIAAAWIFLHPRAYGVEFPKVHAQPATLRLARSTTIYELTICLGNAGTR
;
A
#
# COMPACT_ATOMS: atom_id res chain seq x y z
N MET A 1 -5.42 12.05 6.48
CA MET A 1 -5.82 10.96 7.39
C MET A 1 -6.87 11.40 8.41
N ALA A 2 -6.75 12.59 9.00
CA ALA A 2 -7.80 13.18 9.85
C ALA A 2 -9.21 13.17 9.21
N GLU A 3 -9.29 13.37 7.89
CA GLU A 3 -10.57 13.34 7.14
C GLU A 3 -11.20 11.95 6.98
N LEU A 4 -10.49 10.86 7.31
CA LEU A 4 -10.95 9.47 7.24
C LEU A 4 -10.94 8.81 8.63
N ASN A 5 -11.16 9.59 9.68
CA ASN A 5 -11.16 9.16 11.08
C ASN A 5 -9.86 8.48 11.53
N ASP A 6 -8.71 8.85 10.94
CA ASP A 6 -7.43 8.20 11.20
C ASP A 6 -7.44 6.66 11.02
N SER A 7 -8.36 6.13 10.20
CA SER A 7 -8.42 4.71 9.86
C SER A 7 -7.38 4.36 8.80
N ILE A 8 -6.50 3.42 9.15
CA ILE A 8 -5.50 2.88 8.21
C ILE A 8 -6.18 2.18 7.02
N GLU A 9 -7.32 1.51 7.25
CA GLU A 9 -8.03 0.77 6.22
C GLU A 9 -8.68 1.71 5.19
N LEU A 10 -9.28 2.80 5.64
CA LEU A 10 -9.80 3.82 4.74
C LEU A 10 -8.68 4.57 4.01
N ALA A 11 -7.52 4.78 4.65
CA ALA A 11 -6.35 5.35 3.99
C ALA A 11 -5.81 4.42 2.89
N LEU A 12 -5.73 3.11 3.14
CA LEU A 12 -5.35 2.11 2.14
C LEU A 12 -6.40 2.01 1.01
N ALA A 13 -7.68 2.08 1.36
CA ALA A 13 -8.76 2.11 0.38
C ALA A 13 -8.73 3.37 -0.50
N ALA A 14 -8.35 4.52 0.06
CA ALA A 14 -8.12 5.75 -0.68
C ALA A 14 -6.91 5.64 -1.61
N TYR A 15 -5.82 5.02 -1.14
CA TYR A 15 -4.60 4.84 -1.91
C TYR A 15 -4.82 3.99 -3.16
N ASN A 16 -5.50 2.85 -3.04
CA ASN A 16 -5.79 1.97 -4.18
C ASN A 16 -7.05 2.39 -4.95
N GLY A 17 -8.15 2.65 -4.24
CA GLY A 17 -9.47 2.89 -4.83
C GLY A 17 -9.78 4.35 -5.16
N GLY A 18 -8.87 5.27 -4.85
CA GLY A 18 -8.97 6.71 -5.09
C GLY A 18 -9.49 7.49 -3.88
N GLU A 19 -8.77 8.54 -3.49
CA GLU A 19 -9.06 9.37 -2.32
C GLU A 19 -10.45 10.01 -2.37
N GLY A 20 -10.84 10.59 -3.52
CA GLY A 20 -12.17 11.20 -3.68
C GLY A 20 -13.32 10.20 -3.49
N ARG A 21 -13.12 8.93 -3.88
CA ARG A 21 -14.10 7.85 -3.65
C ARG A 21 -14.19 7.55 -2.16
N ALA A 22 -13.07 7.31 -1.49
CA ALA A 22 -13.03 7.00 -0.07
C ALA A 22 -13.65 8.11 0.79
N ALA A 23 -13.29 9.37 0.51
CA ALA A 23 -13.84 10.52 1.23
C ALA A 23 -15.35 10.68 1.01
N ARG A 24 -15.85 10.44 -0.20
CA ARG A 24 -17.30 10.45 -0.48
C ARG A 24 -18.02 9.36 0.32
N ILE A 25 -17.52 8.12 0.28
CA ILE A 25 -18.12 6.97 0.97
C ILE A 25 -18.12 7.21 2.48
N TYR A 26 -17.01 7.68 3.05
CA TYR A 26 -16.89 8.00 4.48
C TYR A 26 -17.92 9.05 4.93
N ARG A 27 -18.11 10.13 4.16
CA ARG A 27 -19.15 11.14 4.45
C ARG A 27 -20.56 10.55 4.35
N GLN A 28 -20.84 9.75 3.33
CA GLN A 28 -22.17 9.14 3.12
C GLN A 28 -22.49 8.06 4.16
N SER A 29 -21.48 7.41 4.73
CA SER A 29 -21.65 6.37 5.74
C SER A 29 -21.79 6.92 7.16
N GLY A 30 -21.69 8.24 7.37
CA GLY A 30 -21.68 8.85 8.70
C GLY A 30 -20.38 8.59 9.45
N GLY A 31 -19.26 8.43 8.73
CA GLY A 31 -17.95 8.21 9.31
C GLY A 31 -17.66 6.76 9.74
N ARG A 32 -18.46 5.80 9.27
CA ARG A 32 -18.23 4.37 9.57
C ARG A 32 -16.97 3.85 8.89
N GLY A 33 -16.32 2.90 9.55
CA GLY A 33 -15.05 2.32 9.10
C GLY A 33 -15.18 1.39 7.90
N PHE A 34 -14.04 1.01 7.31
CA PHE A 34 -13.95 0.19 6.10
C PHE A 34 -14.70 -1.15 6.19
N TRP A 35 -14.63 -1.82 7.34
CA TRP A 35 -15.21 -3.15 7.56
C TRP A 35 -16.72 -3.16 7.78
N ASP A 36 -17.35 -1.99 7.93
CA ASP A 36 -18.81 -1.90 7.93
C ASP A 36 -19.33 -2.40 6.58
N GLU A 37 -20.27 -3.33 6.59
CA GLU A 37 -20.74 -3.99 5.36
C GLU A 37 -21.24 -2.99 4.31
N SER A 38 -21.88 -1.91 4.72
CA SER A 38 -22.40 -0.89 3.80
C SER A 38 -21.32 0.04 3.26
N VAL A 39 -20.18 0.16 3.95
CA VAL A 39 -18.98 0.86 3.46
C VAL A 39 -18.20 -0.07 2.53
N TYR A 40 -17.92 -1.29 2.99
CA TYR A 40 -17.18 -2.31 2.27
C TYR A 40 -17.74 -2.57 0.88
N ARG A 41 -19.07 -2.71 0.75
CA ARG A 41 -19.76 -2.96 -0.52
C ARG A 41 -19.67 -1.80 -1.52
N GLN A 42 -19.27 -0.60 -1.11
CA GLN A 42 -19.13 0.56 -2.01
C GLN A 42 -17.77 0.63 -2.72
N PHE A 43 -16.80 -0.21 -2.32
CA PHE A 43 -15.50 -0.31 -2.96
C PHE A 43 -15.47 -1.42 -4.03
N PRO A 44 -14.69 -1.24 -5.12
CA PRO A 44 -14.53 -2.28 -6.14
C PRO A 44 -13.83 -3.51 -5.56
N ALA A 45 -13.94 -4.65 -6.26
CA ALA A 45 -13.31 -5.91 -5.85
C ALA A 45 -11.80 -5.75 -5.57
N GLU A 46 -11.09 -5.06 -6.45
CA GLU A 46 -9.66 -4.77 -6.29
C GLU A 46 -9.33 -4.13 -4.93
N THR A 47 -10.04 -3.08 -4.53
CA THR A 47 -9.77 -2.39 -3.25
C THR A 47 -10.17 -3.24 -2.05
N LYS A 48 -11.24 -4.02 -2.18
CA LYS A 48 -11.69 -4.98 -1.15
C LYS A 48 -10.66 -6.06 -0.89
N ASP A 49 -9.92 -6.49 -1.91
CA ASP A 49 -8.83 -7.46 -1.78
C ASP A 49 -7.52 -6.79 -1.35
N TYR A 50 -7.24 -5.59 -1.87
CA TYR A 50 -6.01 -4.83 -1.60
C TYR A 50 -5.84 -4.48 -0.12
N VAL A 51 -6.87 -3.94 0.53
CA VAL A 51 -6.81 -3.49 1.92
C VAL A 51 -6.40 -4.62 2.89
N PRO A 52 -7.11 -5.76 2.97
CA PRO A 52 -6.70 -6.86 3.84
C PRO A 52 -5.33 -7.43 3.46
N MET A 53 -5.00 -7.49 2.17
CA MET A 53 -3.71 -8.02 1.73
C MET A 53 -2.54 -7.15 2.22
N VAL A 54 -2.65 -5.82 2.14
CA VAL A 54 -1.62 -4.90 2.63
C VAL A 54 -1.51 -4.94 4.15
N ILE A 55 -2.63 -5.00 4.86
CA ILE A 55 -2.63 -5.12 6.33
C ILE A 55 -1.97 -6.44 6.75
N ALA A 56 -2.27 -7.55 6.08
CA ALA A 56 -1.65 -8.84 6.33
C ALA A 56 -0.14 -8.82 6.05
N ALA A 57 0.28 -8.22 4.93
CA ALA A 57 1.70 -8.08 4.60
C ALA A 57 2.44 -7.23 5.63
N ALA A 58 1.86 -6.10 6.07
CA ALA A 58 2.40 -5.28 7.14
C ALA A 58 2.52 -6.07 8.46
N TRP A 59 1.50 -6.88 8.79
CA TRP A 59 1.50 -7.68 10.00
C TRP A 59 2.57 -8.78 9.99
N ILE A 60 2.74 -9.49 8.87
CA ILE A 60 3.83 -10.45 8.66
C ILE A 60 5.18 -9.76 8.76
N PHE A 61 5.32 -8.57 8.16
CA PHE A 61 6.56 -7.80 8.21
C PHE A 61 6.93 -7.37 9.64
N LEU A 62 5.94 -6.98 10.46
CA LEU A 62 6.14 -6.57 11.84
C LEU A 62 6.32 -7.75 12.81
N HIS A 63 5.73 -8.92 12.49
CA HIS A 63 5.76 -10.11 13.34
C HIS A 63 6.30 -11.36 12.62
N PRO A 64 7.47 -11.30 11.95
CA PRO A 64 7.90 -12.34 11.02
C PRO A 64 8.09 -13.71 11.68
N ARG A 65 8.59 -13.71 12.93
CA ARG A 65 8.76 -14.93 13.74
C ARG A 65 7.46 -15.66 14.03
N ALA A 66 6.35 -14.94 14.21
CA ALA A 66 5.05 -15.55 14.47
C ALA A 66 4.51 -16.33 13.26
N TYR A 67 5.03 -16.03 12.06
CA TYR A 67 4.62 -16.64 10.79
C TYR A 67 5.73 -17.47 10.14
N GLY A 68 6.82 -17.75 10.85
CA GLY A 68 7.95 -18.52 10.32
C GLY A 68 8.68 -17.85 9.14
N VAL A 69 8.59 -16.53 9.04
CA VAL A 69 9.26 -15.74 7.99
C VAL A 69 10.62 -15.26 8.50
N GLU A 70 11.65 -15.42 7.69
CA GLU A 70 12.95 -14.79 7.89
C GLU A 70 13.26 -13.87 6.71
N PHE A 71 13.47 -12.59 7.00
CA PHE A 71 13.87 -11.63 5.97
C PHE A 71 15.39 -11.61 5.79
N PRO A 72 15.89 -11.45 4.55
CA PRO A 72 17.32 -11.31 4.31
C PRO A 72 17.85 -10.04 4.99
N LYS A 73 19.06 -10.11 5.55
CA LYS A 73 19.76 -8.93 6.03
C LYS A 73 20.27 -8.12 4.84
N VAL A 74 19.68 -6.95 4.62
CA VAL A 74 20.08 -6.04 3.55
C VAL A 74 21.07 -5.02 4.11
N HIS A 75 22.30 -5.03 3.59
CA HIS A 75 23.31 -4.02 3.90
C HIS A 75 23.22 -2.88 2.88
N ALA A 76 22.16 -2.07 2.98
CA ALA A 76 21.98 -0.93 2.10
C ALA A 76 23.02 0.15 2.40
N GLN A 77 23.68 0.65 1.35
CA GLN A 77 24.59 1.79 1.41
C GLN A 77 24.10 2.84 0.41
N PRO A 78 24.00 4.13 0.80
CA PRO A 78 23.72 5.19 -0.16
C PRO A 78 24.74 5.17 -1.29
N ALA A 79 24.27 5.29 -2.53
CA ALA A 79 25.11 5.36 -3.72
C ALA A 79 24.73 6.59 -4.54
N THR A 80 25.74 7.30 -5.04
CA THR A 80 25.53 8.35 -6.03
C THR A 80 25.63 7.75 -7.42
N LEU A 81 24.57 7.93 -8.23
CA LEU A 81 24.52 7.47 -9.61
C LEU A 81 24.59 8.69 -10.53
N ARG A 82 25.56 8.72 -11.45
CA ARG A 82 25.59 9.71 -12.53
C ARG A 82 24.81 9.16 -13.72
N LEU A 83 23.75 9.84 -14.10
CA LEU A 83 22.93 9.47 -15.25
C LEU A 83 23.73 9.69 -16.54
N ALA A 84 23.86 8.64 -17.37
CA ALA A 84 24.55 8.72 -18.66
C ALA A 84 23.73 9.50 -19.71
N ARG A 85 22.41 9.52 -19.55
CA ARG A 85 21.45 10.27 -20.36
C ARG A 85 20.28 10.72 -19.49
N SER A 86 19.50 11.69 -19.96
CA SER A 86 18.23 12.03 -19.33
C SER A 86 17.34 10.79 -19.27
N THR A 87 16.79 10.50 -18.09
CA THR A 87 15.99 9.31 -17.82
C THR A 87 14.91 9.65 -16.80
N THR A 88 13.86 8.83 -16.75
CA THR A 88 12.79 8.98 -15.77
C THR A 88 13.04 8.11 -14.54
N ILE A 89 12.46 8.47 -13.41
CA ILE A 89 12.46 7.60 -12.22
C ILE A 89 11.88 6.22 -12.55
N TYR A 90 10.87 6.16 -13.43
CA TYR A 90 10.28 4.89 -13.86
C TYR A 90 11.27 4.00 -14.62
N GLU A 91 12.01 4.56 -15.56
CA GLU A 91 13.06 3.84 -16.30
C GLU A 91 14.17 3.36 -15.36
N LEU A 92 14.57 4.18 -14.38
CA LEU A 92 15.53 3.77 -13.34
C LEU A 92 15.03 2.59 -12.51
N THR A 93 13.75 2.59 -12.09
CA THR A 93 13.16 1.49 -11.33
C THR A 93 13.18 0.18 -12.12
N ILE A 94 12.88 0.22 -13.42
CA ILE A 94 12.95 -0.98 -14.28
C ILE A 94 14.40 -1.47 -14.39
N CYS A 95 15.35 -0.57 -14.67
CA CYS A 95 16.74 -0.95 -14.90
C CYS A 95 17.46 -1.44 -13.64
N LEU A 96 17.16 -0.86 -12.47
CA LEU A 96 17.82 -1.18 -11.20
C LEU A 96 17.05 -2.19 -10.35
N GLY A 97 15.72 -2.23 -10.47
CA GLY A 97 14.84 -3.05 -9.63
C GLY A 97 14.71 -4.51 -10.05
N ASN A 98 15.10 -4.87 -11.28
CA ASN A 98 14.95 -6.23 -11.82
C ASN A 98 16.23 -7.10 -11.74
N ALA A 99 17.24 -6.68 -10.97
CA ALA A 99 18.44 -7.48 -10.81
C ALA A 99 18.13 -8.78 -10.04
N GLY A 100 17.99 -9.89 -10.77
CA GLY A 100 17.85 -11.24 -10.20
C GLY A 100 16.46 -11.88 -10.27
N THR A 101 15.45 -11.20 -10.80
CA THR A 101 14.13 -11.78 -11.09
C THR A 101 14.05 -12.21 -12.56
N ARG A 102 14.40 -13.48 -12.82
CA ARG A 102 13.97 -14.21 -14.02
C ARG A 102 12.91 -15.22 -13.63
#